data_AF-A0A7X7U0F4-F1
#
_entry.id   AF-A0A7X7U0F4-F1
#
_cell.length_a   1.000
_cell.length_b   1.000
_cell.length_c   1.000
_cell.angle_alpha   90.00
_cell.angle_beta   90.00
_cell.angle_gamma   90.00
#
_symmetry.space_group_name_H-M   'P 1'
#
loop_
_entity.id
_entity.type
_entity.pdbx_description
1 polymer ?
#
loop_
_entity_poly.entity_id
_entity_poly.type
_entity_poly.pdbx_seq_one_letter_code
_entity_poly.pdbx_strand_id
1 'polypeptide(L)'
;MTMTQTLVETMPVISITAECLPEAWEKAVLAVWDQGYEVKTQYDKPGDPPSKDATVMIAVTNPFNEPRIHKNFPGGPEELEAYRQEVVSGIHDHWIDPAAGKWTYTYHERLFAYRPVENLRDPKSPKPF
;
A
#
# COMPACT_ATOMS: atom_id res chain seq x y z
N MET A 1 -39.44 -20.90 2.78
CA MET A 1 -38.37 -20.39 1.92
C MET A 1 -37.91 -19.08 2.55
N THR A 2 -36.94 -19.15 3.45
CA THR A 2 -36.46 -17.98 4.21
C THR A 2 -35.45 -17.26 3.32
N MET A 3 -35.81 -16.07 2.84
CA MET A 3 -34.90 -15.19 2.13
C MET A 3 -33.84 -14.75 3.13
N THR A 4 -32.62 -15.29 3.01
CA THR A 4 -31.43 -14.72 3.65
C THR A 4 -31.19 -13.36 3.01
N GLN A 5 -31.62 -12.32 3.69
CA GLN A 5 -31.25 -10.95 3.37
C GLN A 5 -29.72 -10.87 3.42
N THR A 6 -29.07 -10.77 2.26
CA THR A 6 -27.66 -10.46 2.17
C THR A 6 -27.50 -9.06 2.76
N LEU A 7 -27.02 -8.97 4.00
CA LEU A 7 -26.56 -7.71 4.54
C LEU A 7 -25.49 -7.23 3.57
N VAL A 8 -25.75 -6.12 2.89
CA VAL A 8 -24.70 -5.38 2.20
C VAL A 8 -23.80 -4.91 3.33
N GLU A 9 -22.69 -5.60 3.57
CA GLU A 9 -21.68 -5.14 4.51
C GLU A 9 -21.19 -3.79 4.00
N THR A 10 -21.61 -2.73 4.69
CA THR A 10 -21.17 -1.37 4.38
C THR A 10 -19.72 -1.26 4.79
N MET A 11 -18.86 -0.88 3.85
CA MET A 11 -17.43 -0.62 4.10
C MET A 11 -17.26 0.29 5.33
N PRO A 12 -16.61 -0.19 6.41
CA PRO A 12 -16.32 0.64 7.57
C PRO A 12 -15.44 1.83 7.18
N VAL A 13 -15.75 3.00 7.73
CA VAL A 13 -14.96 4.23 7.55
C VAL A 13 -14.44 4.69 8.90
N ILE A 14 -13.13 4.69 9.07
CA ILE A 14 -12.45 4.96 10.34
C ILE A 14 -11.62 6.23 10.17
N SER A 15 -11.67 7.15 11.14
CA SER A 15 -10.79 8.31 11.19
C SER A 15 -9.86 8.22 12.39
N ILE A 16 -8.57 8.47 12.16
CA ILE A 16 -7.51 8.37 13.15
C ILE A 16 -6.72 9.67 13.17
N THR A 17 -6.45 10.17 14.36
CA THR A 17 -5.46 11.24 14.58
C THR A 17 -4.36 10.74 15.52
N ALA A 18 -3.13 11.04 15.16
CA ALA A 18 -1.94 10.66 15.90
C ALA A 18 -0.90 11.79 15.88
N GLU A 19 0.07 11.71 16.80
CA GLU A 19 1.15 12.67 16.88
C GLU A 19 2.24 12.35 15.86
N CYS A 20 2.74 11.11 15.84
CA CYS A 20 3.85 10.68 14.97
C CYS A 20 3.47 9.50 14.05
N LEU A 21 4.36 9.18 13.09
CA LEU A 21 4.10 8.14 12.09
C LEU A 21 3.92 6.74 12.70
N PRO A 22 4.76 6.27 13.64
CA PRO A 22 4.59 4.95 14.25
C PRO A 22 3.30 4.78 15.02
N GLU A 23 2.90 5.80 15.79
CA GLU A 23 1.64 5.79 16.53
C GLU A 23 0.45 5.71 15.57
N ALA A 24 0.49 6.47 14.47
CA ALA A 24 -0.56 6.45 13.47
C ALA A 24 -0.71 5.08 12.80
N TRP A 25 0.43 4.44 12.49
CA TRP A 25 0.47 3.09 11.93
C TRP A 25 -0.13 2.07 12.90
N GLU A 26 0.28 2.08 14.17
CA GLU A 26 -0.20 1.12 15.17
C GLU A 26 -1.70 1.29 15.44
N LYS A 27 -2.16 2.54 15.60
CA LYS A 27 -3.60 2.85 15.74
C LYS A 27 -4.40 2.37 14.53
N ALA A 28 -3.88 2.52 13.32
CA ALA A 28 -4.57 2.06 12.11
C ALA A 28 -4.70 0.54 12.06
N VAL A 29 -3.62 -0.19 12.36
CA VAL A 29 -3.63 -1.66 12.40
C VAL A 29 -4.65 -2.17 13.43
N LEU A 30 -4.62 -1.63 14.65
CA LEU A 30 -5.57 -2.02 15.70
C LEU A 30 -7.02 -1.69 15.34
N ALA A 31 -7.27 -0.50 14.80
CA ALA A 31 -8.63 -0.09 14.43
C ALA A 31 -9.21 -0.97 13.31
N VAL A 32 -8.42 -1.30 12.29
CA VAL A 32 -8.87 -2.22 11.21
C VAL A 32 -9.04 -3.64 11.73
N TRP A 33 -8.18 -4.10 12.65
CA TRP A 33 -8.33 -5.40 13.26
C TRP A 33 -9.65 -5.54 14.04
N ASP A 34 -9.99 -4.51 14.83
CA ASP A 34 -11.15 -4.52 15.71
C ASP A 34 -12.48 -4.21 14.99
N GLN A 35 -12.44 -3.32 13.99
CA GLN A 35 -13.65 -2.75 13.37
C GLN A 35 -13.78 -3.06 11.87
N GLY A 36 -12.74 -3.61 11.25
CA GLY A 36 -12.75 -4.00 9.84
C GLY A 36 -13.64 -5.22 9.59
N TYR A 37 -14.24 -5.27 8.41
CA TYR A 37 -15.02 -6.43 8.00
C TYR A 37 -14.08 -7.53 7.47
N GLU A 38 -14.58 -8.76 7.45
CA GLU A 38 -13.81 -9.91 6.97
C GLU A 38 -13.91 -10.05 5.46
N VAL A 39 -12.75 -10.09 4.80
CA VAL A 39 -12.67 -10.20 3.34
C VAL A 39 -11.70 -11.30 2.95
N LYS A 40 -12.11 -12.12 1.97
CA LYS A 40 -11.19 -13.07 1.33
C LYS A 40 -10.36 -12.35 0.29
N THR A 41 -9.07 -12.64 0.26
CA THR A 41 -8.15 -12.06 -0.70
C THR A 41 -7.63 -13.11 -1.67
N GLN A 42 -7.05 -12.68 -2.79
CA GLN A 42 -6.35 -13.56 -3.72
C GLN A 42 -5.06 -14.16 -3.14
N TYR A 43 -4.65 -13.73 -1.94
CA TYR A 43 -3.43 -14.18 -1.27
C TYR A 43 -3.69 -15.25 -0.19
N ASP A 44 -4.96 -15.48 0.19
CA ASP A 44 -5.33 -16.43 1.25
C ASP A 44 -4.93 -17.86 0.84
N LYS A 45 -4.25 -18.59 1.74
CA LYS A 45 -3.96 -20.02 1.56
C LYS A 45 -5.06 -20.88 2.20
N PRO A 46 -5.16 -22.17 1.85
CA PRO A 46 -6.11 -23.07 2.49
C PRO A 46 -5.91 -23.09 4.02
N GLY A 47 -6.94 -22.66 4.75
CA GLY A 47 -6.94 -22.61 6.22
C GLY A 47 -6.56 -21.26 6.82
N ASP A 48 -6.14 -20.27 6.01
CA ASP A 48 -5.91 -18.92 6.52
C ASP A 48 -7.25 -18.29 6.95
N PRO A 49 -7.27 -17.53 8.06
CA PRO A 49 -8.42 -16.68 8.38
C PRO A 49 -8.59 -15.59 7.31
N PRO A 50 -9.81 -15.06 7.11
CA PRO A 50 -10.01 -13.93 6.21
C PRO A 50 -9.20 -12.71 6.66
N SER A 51 -8.83 -11.87 5.70
CA SER A 51 -8.21 -10.57 5.97
C SER A 51 -9.24 -9.59 6.57
N LYS A 52 -8.75 -8.48 7.14
CA LYS A 52 -9.57 -7.36 7.62
C LYS A 52 -9.42 -6.18 6.68
N ASP A 53 -10.53 -5.53 6.34
CA ASP A 53 -10.53 -4.35 5.47
C ASP A 53 -11.45 -3.23 5.99
N ALA A 54 -11.06 -2.00 5.72
CA ALA A 54 -11.78 -0.76 6.06
C ALA A 54 -11.20 0.43 5.28
N THR A 55 -12.03 1.44 5.04
CA THR A 55 -11.53 2.77 4.62
C THR A 55 -11.02 3.52 5.83
N VAL A 56 -9.73 3.88 5.86
CA VAL A 56 -9.13 4.60 6.99
C VAL A 56 -8.58 5.95 6.54
N MET A 57 -9.00 7.03 7.20
CA MET A 57 -8.39 8.36 7.07
C MET A 57 -7.49 8.63 8.28
N ILE A 58 -6.22 8.91 8.03
CA ILE A 58 -5.21 9.11 9.07
C ILE A 58 -4.66 10.54 8.98
N ALA A 59 -4.74 11.28 10.08
CA ALA A 59 -4.11 12.58 10.25
C ALA A 59 -2.93 12.47 11.23
N VAL A 60 -1.73 12.78 10.78
CA VAL A 60 -0.52 12.81 11.62
C VAL A 60 -0.12 14.25 11.85
N THR A 61 -0.18 14.71 13.09
CA THR A 61 -0.05 16.14 13.44
C THR A 61 1.39 16.62 13.49
N ASN A 62 2.34 15.72 13.79
CA ASN A 62 3.78 16.01 13.79
C ASN A 62 4.58 14.82 13.19
N PRO A 63 4.55 14.64 11.86
CA PRO A 63 5.08 13.44 11.20
C PRO A 63 6.60 13.24 11.35
N PHE A 64 7.35 14.26 11.76
CA PHE A 64 8.80 14.16 12.00
C PHE A 64 9.17 13.96 13.48
N ASN A 65 8.18 13.84 14.37
CA ASN A 65 8.42 13.57 15.78
C ASN A 65 8.99 12.16 16.00
N GLU A 66 9.73 11.98 17.09
CA GLU A 66 10.20 10.66 17.49
C GLU A 66 9.11 9.88 18.24
N PRO A 67 9.07 8.53 18.11
CA PRO A 67 9.90 7.72 17.21
C PRO A 67 9.50 7.93 15.74
N ARG A 68 10.47 7.90 14.82
CA ARG A 68 10.20 8.00 13.36
C ARG A 68 9.81 6.69 12.69
N ILE A 69 10.28 5.57 13.23
CA ILE A 69 10.11 4.23 12.65
C ILE A 69 9.45 3.34 13.70
N HIS A 70 8.36 2.67 13.32
CA HIS A 70 7.67 1.75 14.20
C HIS A 70 8.56 0.54 14.47
N LYS A 71 8.67 0.06 15.72
CA LYS A 71 9.61 -1.00 16.09
C LYS A 71 9.43 -2.31 15.32
N ASN A 72 8.18 -2.65 14.98
CA ASN A 72 7.82 -3.91 14.30
C ASN A 72 7.46 -3.70 12.83
N PHE A 73 8.07 -2.71 12.16
CA PHE A 73 7.84 -2.50 10.74
C PHE A 73 8.32 -3.70 9.90
N PRO A 74 7.62 -4.06 8.81
CA PRO A 74 8.02 -5.17 7.95
C PRO A 74 9.39 -4.95 7.30
N GLY A 75 10.16 -6.03 7.10
CA GLY A 75 11.43 -6.02 6.35
C GLY A 75 12.67 -5.55 7.12
N GLY A 76 12.49 -4.76 8.18
CA GLY A 76 13.61 -4.31 9.01
C GLY A 76 14.53 -3.28 8.33
N PRO A 77 15.57 -2.81 9.04
CA PRO A 77 16.33 -1.62 8.63
C PRO A 77 17.05 -1.74 7.30
N GLU A 78 17.56 -2.93 6.97
CA GLU A 78 18.28 -3.17 5.71
C GLU A 78 17.35 -3.05 4.51
N GLU A 79 16.17 -3.68 4.56
CA GLU A 79 15.17 -3.59 3.49
C GLU A 79 14.61 -2.16 3.38
N LEU A 80 14.44 -1.45 4.50
CA LEU A 80 14.02 -0.05 4.47
C LEU A 80 15.05 0.86 3.79
N GLU A 81 16.35 0.67 4.06
CA GLU A 81 17.39 1.43 3.37
C GLU A 81 17.45 1.09 1.88
N ALA A 82 17.31 -0.19 1.52
CA ALA A 82 17.21 -0.60 0.12
C ALA A 82 16.00 0.07 -0.56
N TYR A 83 14.83 0.09 0.10
CA TYR A 83 13.64 0.75 -0.41
C TYR A 83 13.83 2.27 -0.55
N ARG A 84 14.51 2.92 0.41
CA ARG A 84 14.86 4.34 0.31
C ARG A 84 15.74 4.61 -0.90
N GLN A 85 16.77 3.78 -1.14
CA GLN A 85 17.65 3.89 -2.30
C GLN A 85 16.91 3.59 -3.61
N GLU A 86 15.97 2.64 -3.62
CA GLU A 86 15.14 2.35 -4.77
C GLU A 86 14.35 3.58 -5.19
N VAL A 87 13.69 4.24 -4.23
CA VAL A 87 12.82 5.40 -4.49
C VAL A 87 13.63 6.66 -4.80
N VAL A 88 14.72 6.92 -4.08
CA VAL A 88 15.48 8.19 -4.15
C VAL A 88 16.61 8.16 -5.16
N SER A 89 17.23 6.99 -5.38
CA SER A 89 18.44 6.85 -6.20
C SER A 89 18.26 5.91 -7.39
N GLY A 90 17.08 5.29 -7.55
CA GLY A 90 16.77 4.47 -8.72
C GLY A 90 17.62 3.21 -8.83
N ILE A 91 18.08 2.63 -7.70
CA ILE A 91 19.00 1.47 -7.73
C ILE A 91 18.44 0.26 -8.49
N HIS A 92 17.10 0.18 -8.62
CA HIS A 92 16.41 -0.88 -9.36
C HIS A 92 15.79 -0.42 -10.70
N ASP A 93 16.10 0.77 -11.22
CA ASP A 93 15.56 1.23 -12.52
C ASP A 93 15.95 0.30 -13.66
N HIS A 94 17.13 -0.31 -13.56
CA HIS A 94 17.61 -1.32 -14.51
C HIS A 94 16.83 -2.65 -14.47
N TRP A 95 15.91 -2.84 -13.52
CA TRP A 95 15.02 -4.01 -13.46
C TRP A 95 13.79 -3.87 -14.34
N ILE A 96 13.55 -2.67 -14.89
CA ILE A 96 12.43 -2.40 -15.79
C ILE A 96 12.70 -3.10 -17.12
N ASP A 97 11.94 -4.18 -17.36
CA ASP A 97 11.98 -4.94 -18.60
C ASP A 97 10.62 -5.63 -18.83
N PRO A 98 9.59 -4.86 -19.27
CA PRO A 98 8.26 -5.40 -19.54
C PRO A 98 8.27 -6.50 -20.59
N ALA A 99 9.19 -6.42 -21.57
CA ALA A 99 9.29 -7.39 -22.66
C ALA A 99 9.73 -8.78 -22.16
N ALA A 100 10.55 -8.83 -21.10
CA ALA A 100 10.90 -10.05 -20.40
C ALA A 100 9.92 -10.43 -19.27
N GLY A 101 8.78 -9.76 -19.16
CA GLY A 101 7.80 -10.00 -18.09
C GLY A 101 8.29 -9.56 -16.70
N LYS A 102 9.29 -8.67 -16.63
CA LYS A 102 9.77 -8.08 -15.38
C LYS A 102 8.98 -6.81 -15.05
N TRP A 103 9.56 -5.95 -14.21
CA TRP A 103 8.91 -4.77 -13.69
C TRP A 103 8.56 -3.80 -14.82
N THR A 104 7.42 -3.16 -14.68
CA THR A 104 6.91 -2.20 -15.66
C THR A 104 7.20 -0.75 -15.28
N TYR A 105 7.61 -0.52 -14.03
CA TYR A 105 8.01 0.78 -13.50
C TYR A 105 8.80 0.60 -12.20
N THR A 106 9.52 1.64 -11.80
CA THR A 106 9.96 1.87 -10.42
C THR A 106 9.28 3.13 -9.88
N TYR A 107 9.21 3.27 -8.55
CA TYR A 107 8.76 4.52 -7.95
C TYR A 107 9.66 5.70 -8.30
N HIS A 108 10.98 5.47 -8.44
CA HIS A 108 11.92 6.48 -8.87
C HIS A 108 11.60 7.03 -10.28
N GLU A 109 11.43 6.17 -11.30
CA GLU A 109 11.04 6.65 -12.63
C GLU A 109 9.70 7.41 -12.61
N ARG A 110 8.73 6.98 -11.78
CA ARG A 110 7.46 7.71 -11.64
C ARG A 110 7.59 9.09 -11.01
N LEU A 111 8.57 9.31 -10.13
CA LEU A 111 8.77 10.59 -9.46
C LEU A 111 9.66 11.53 -10.28
N PHE A 112 10.72 11.00 -10.91
CA PHE A 112 11.77 11.82 -11.51
C PHE A 112 11.81 11.78 -13.04
N ALA A 113 11.17 10.79 -13.67
CA ALA A 113 11.20 10.59 -15.12
C ALA A 113 9.82 10.21 -15.68
N TYR A 114 8.74 10.73 -15.08
CA TYR A 114 7.38 10.37 -15.46
C TYR A 114 7.12 10.66 -16.94
N ARG A 115 6.84 9.58 -17.69
CA ARG A 115 6.45 9.65 -19.10
C ARG A 115 4.97 9.27 -19.20
N PRO A 116 4.07 10.24 -19.41
CA PRO A 116 2.69 9.90 -19.67
C PRO A 116 2.60 9.09 -20.96
N VAL A 117 1.64 8.18 -20.98
CA VAL A 117 1.23 7.43 -22.17
C VAL A 117 -0.29 7.53 -22.24
N GLU A 118 -0.85 7.53 -23.44
CA GLU A 118 -2.32 7.59 -23.59
C GLU A 118 -3.01 6.38 -22.95
N ASN A 119 -2.33 5.22 -22.92
CA ASN A 119 -2.83 3.98 -22.35
C ASN A 119 -1.71 3.23 -21.60
N LEU A 120 -1.76 3.26 -20.27
CA LEU A 120 -0.81 2.56 -19.38
C LEU A 120 -0.80 1.03 -19.52
N ARG A 121 -1.83 0.43 -20.14
CA ARG A 121 -1.92 -1.02 -20.38
C ARG A 121 -1.42 -1.45 -21.75
N ASP A 122 -1.12 -0.49 -22.64
CA ASP A 122 -0.54 -0.76 -23.95
C ASP A 122 0.92 -0.30 -23.96
N PRO A 123 1.90 -1.22 -23.95
CA PRO A 123 3.31 -0.86 -23.98
C PRO A 123 3.73 -0.13 -25.27
N LYS A 124 2.87 -0.11 -26.31
CA LYS A 124 3.07 0.62 -27.55
C LYS A 124 2.31 1.95 -27.61
N SER A 125 1.63 2.32 -26.52
CA SER A 125 0.84 3.54 -26.49
C SER A 125 1.70 4.77 -26.82
N PRO A 126 1.22 5.66 -27.69
CA PRO A 126 1.94 6.88 -28.03
C PRO A 126 2.12 7.74 -26.80
N LYS A 127 3.29 8.38 -26.73
CA LYS A 127 3.60 9.39 -25.70
C LYS A 127 3.04 10.72 -26.21
N PRO A 128 2.28 11.47 -25.40
CA PRO A 128 1.61 12.69 -25.83
C PRO A 128 2.56 13.86 -26.13
N PHE A 129 3.87 13.68 -25.91
CA PHE A 129 4.96 14.59 -26.30
C PHE A 129 6.26 13.81 -26.51
#